data_AF-M1BVQ5-F1
#
_entry.id   AF-M1BVQ5-F1
#
_cell.length_a   1.000
_cell.length_b   1.000
_cell.length_c   1.000
_cell.angle_alpha   90.00
_cell.angle_beta   90.00
_cell.angle_gamma   90.00
#
_symmetry.space_group_name_H-M   'P 1'
#
loop_
_entity.id
_entity.type
_entity.pdbx_description
1 polymer ?
#
loop_
_entity_poly.entity_id
_entity_poly.type
_entity_poly.pdbx_seq_one_letter_code
_entity_poly.pdbx_strand_id
1 'polypeptide(L)'
;MEGGAAQYNPRTVEEVLKDFTGRRAGMIKALTTDVEDFYQQCDPEKENLCLYGYPSEQWEVNLPAEEVPPELPEPALGINFARDGMQEKEWLALVAVHSDAWLLSVSFYFGARFGFDRADRKRLFNMMNDLPTIYEVVTGVAKKKVKDKSTVSNHSSNKSKSNSKAVLLKTSSVPHPSLK
;
A
#
# COMPACT_ATOMS: atom_id res chain seq x y z
N MET A 1 30.73 -1.05 -20.68
CA MET A 1 31.16 -0.66 -19.32
C MET A 1 30.04 -1.07 -18.39
N GLU A 2 30.03 -2.35 -17.99
CA GLU A 2 29.03 -2.88 -17.04
C GLU A 2 29.41 -2.41 -15.63
N GLY A 3 28.81 -1.29 -15.22
CA GLY A 3 28.78 -0.92 -13.82
C GLY A 3 27.73 -1.78 -13.15
N GLY A 4 28.15 -2.89 -12.54
CA GLY A 4 27.29 -3.71 -11.70
C GLY A 4 26.68 -2.81 -10.62
N ALA A 5 25.40 -2.49 -10.78
CA ALA A 5 24.60 -1.95 -9.69
C ALA A 5 24.74 -2.97 -8.55
N ALA A 6 25.38 -2.58 -7.45
CA ALA A 6 25.44 -3.41 -6.27
C ALA A 6 24.02 -3.90 -5.98
N GLN A 7 23.78 -5.21 -6.06
CA GLN A 7 22.45 -5.80 -5.89
C GLN A 7 21.84 -5.26 -4.60
N TYR A 8 20.83 -4.40 -4.74
CA TYR A 8 20.15 -3.80 -3.61
C TYR A 8 19.44 -4.93 -2.84
N ASN A 9 19.83 -5.14 -1.59
CA ASN A 9 19.49 -6.36 -0.85
C ASN A 9 19.15 -6.02 0.61
N PRO A 10 17.92 -5.55 0.91
CA PRO A 10 17.53 -5.09 2.23
C PRO A 10 17.31 -6.28 3.18
N ARG A 11 18.17 -6.52 4.19
CA ARG A 11 18.16 -7.79 4.96
C ARG A 11 17.39 -7.75 6.28
N THR A 12 17.06 -6.56 6.77
CA THR A 12 16.37 -6.34 8.07
C THR A 12 14.98 -5.74 7.89
N VAL A 13 14.14 -5.83 8.93
CA VAL A 13 12.79 -5.23 8.91
C VAL A 13 12.85 -3.74 8.59
N GLU A 14 13.81 -3.03 9.14
CA GLU A 14 14.05 -1.60 8.92
C GLU A 14 14.48 -1.30 7.49
N GLU A 15 15.34 -2.13 6.89
CA GLU A 15 15.76 -1.95 5.51
C GLU A 15 14.62 -2.26 4.53
N VAL A 16 13.81 -3.29 4.79
CA VAL A 16 12.62 -3.59 3.97
C VAL A 16 11.58 -2.49 4.12
N LEU A 17 11.39 -1.95 5.33
CA LEU A 17 10.54 -0.78 5.51
C LEU A 17 11.08 0.44 4.78
N LYS A 18 12.40 0.66 4.78
CA LYS A 18 13.04 1.76 4.03
C LYS A 18 12.79 1.61 2.54
N ASP A 19 12.98 0.42 1.97
CA ASP A 19 12.62 0.08 0.59
C ASP A 19 11.15 0.44 0.31
N PHE A 20 10.23 -0.08 1.13
CA PHE A 20 8.80 0.20 1.03
C PHE A 20 8.51 1.70 1.02
N THR A 21 9.06 2.46 1.98
CA THR A 21 8.82 3.90 2.09
C THR A 21 9.35 4.67 0.89
N GLY A 22 10.51 4.28 0.35
CA GLY A 22 11.09 4.90 -0.83
C GLY A 22 10.21 4.68 -2.06
N ARG A 23 9.84 3.43 -2.34
CA ARG A 23 8.95 3.09 -3.46
C ARG A 23 7.60 3.78 -3.33
N ARG A 24 7.01 3.75 -2.12
CA ARG A 24 5.75 4.43 -1.80
C ARG A 24 5.84 5.94 -2.06
N ALA A 25 6.95 6.58 -1.71
CA ALA A 25 7.14 8.01 -1.97
C ALA A 25 7.19 8.33 -3.46
N GLY A 26 7.89 7.51 -4.26
CA GLY A 26 7.91 7.64 -5.72
C GLY A 26 6.51 7.53 -6.32
N MET A 27 5.74 6.51 -5.92
CA MET A 27 4.38 6.31 -6.42
C MET A 27 3.40 7.41 -5.97
N ILE A 28 3.57 7.96 -4.76
CA ILE A 28 2.80 9.13 -4.32
C ILE A 28 3.12 10.34 -5.21
N LYS A 29 4.39 10.59 -5.52
CA LYS A 29 4.76 11.68 -6.44
C LYS A 29 4.07 11.52 -7.80
N ALA A 30 4.14 10.33 -8.41
CA ALA A 30 3.47 10.02 -9.68
C ALA A 30 1.97 10.34 -9.65
N LEU A 31 1.29 9.99 -8.55
CA LEU A 31 -0.16 10.11 -8.43
C LEU A 31 -0.62 11.44 -7.80
N THR A 32 0.30 12.35 -7.47
CA THR A 32 -0.05 13.65 -6.89
C THR A 32 0.73 14.81 -7.46
N THR A 33 2.06 14.79 -7.34
CA THR A 33 2.91 15.95 -7.66
C THR A 33 3.20 16.02 -9.15
N ASP A 34 3.40 14.85 -9.76
CA ASP A 34 3.78 14.69 -11.15
C ASP A 34 2.62 14.07 -11.97
N VAL A 35 1.38 14.31 -11.53
CA VAL A 35 0.19 13.61 -12.05
C VAL A 35 -0.04 13.88 -13.54
N GLU A 36 0.27 15.09 -14.01
CA GLU A 36 0.15 15.45 -15.42
C GLU A 36 1.17 14.68 -16.28
N ASP A 37 2.41 14.52 -15.81
CA ASP A 37 3.44 13.75 -16.51
C ASP A 37 3.09 12.25 -16.52
N PHE A 38 2.71 11.71 -15.36
CA PHE A 38 2.24 10.34 -15.24
C PHE A 38 1.05 10.04 -16.17
N TYR A 39 0.06 10.95 -16.23
CA TYR A 39 -1.10 10.81 -17.10
C TYR A 39 -0.71 10.76 -18.59
N GLN A 40 0.21 11.65 -19.01
CA GLN A 40 0.70 11.71 -20.39
C GLN A 40 1.49 10.45 -20.77
N GLN A 41 2.29 9.91 -19.87
CA GLN A 41 3.06 8.68 -20.12
C GLN A 41 2.16 7.44 -20.26
N CYS A 42 1.02 7.41 -19.56
CA CYS A 42 0.02 6.34 -19.61
C CYS A 42 -0.86 6.38 -20.87
N ASP A 43 -0.25 6.39 -22.04
CA ASP A 43 -0.95 6.41 -23.34
C ASP A 43 -1.69 5.08 -23.61
N PRO A 44 -3.03 5.07 -23.80
CA PRO A 44 -3.81 3.87 -24.10
C PRO A 44 -3.48 3.23 -25.45
N GLU A 45 -2.85 3.98 -26.37
CA GLU A 45 -2.43 3.46 -27.68
C GLU A 45 -1.09 2.71 -27.63
N LYS A 46 -0.40 2.75 -26.48
CA LYS A 46 0.80 1.93 -26.23
C LYS A 46 0.41 0.53 -25.74
N GLU A 47 1.39 -0.37 -25.77
CA GLU A 47 1.31 -1.66 -25.09
C GLU A 47 0.94 -1.50 -23.60
N ASN A 48 0.55 -2.60 -22.96
CA ASN A 48 0.10 -2.55 -21.57
C ASN A 48 1.23 -2.11 -20.63
N LEU A 49 1.05 -0.96 -19.98
CA LEU A 49 2.05 -0.34 -19.11
C LEU A 49 1.78 -0.66 -17.63
N CYS A 50 2.83 -0.49 -16.84
CA CYS A 50 2.86 -0.64 -15.38
C CYS A 50 3.37 0.67 -14.75
N LEU A 51 3.00 0.93 -13.50
CA LEU A 51 3.64 1.95 -12.66
C LEU A 51 4.59 1.28 -11.68
N TYR A 52 5.87 1.64 -11.74
CA TYR A 52 6.93 1.18 -10.84
C TYR A 52 7.31 2.27 -9.85
N GLY A 53 7.52 1.87 -8.60
CA GLY A 53 8.16 2.69 -7.57
C GLY A 53 9.55 2.14 -7.23
N TYR A 54 10.53 3.04 -7.07
CA TYR A 54 11.91 2.69 -6.73
C TYR A 54 12.30 3.11 -5.32
N PRO A 55 13.24 2.41 -4.66
CA PRO A 55 13.71 2.76 -3.31
C PRO A 55 14.37 4.15 -3.24
N SER A 56 14.77 4.69 -4.40
CA SER A 56 15.32 6.03 -4.60
C SER A 56 14.24 7.14 -4.64
N GLU A 57 12.99 6.81 -4.29
CA GLU A 57 11.85 7.74 -4.32
C GLU A 57 11.51 8.27 -5.73
N GLN A 58 11.92 7.52 -6.74
CA GLN A 58 11.58 7.74 -8.14
C GLN A 58 10.43 6.81 -8.55
N TRP A 59 9.75 7.18 -9.62
CA TRP A 59 8.72 6.37 -10.26
C TRP A 59 9.02 6.24 -11.76
N GLU A 60 8.43 5.24 -12.40
CA GLU A 60 8.56 5.02 -13.83
C GLU A 60 7.30 4.35 -14.38
N VAL A 61 6.91 4.74 -15.59
CA VAL A 61 5.91 4.03 -16.40
C VAL A 61 6.66 3.23 -17.45
N ASN A 62 6.57 1.90 -17.39
CA ASN A 62 7.28 1.02 -18.32
C ASN A 62 6.49 -0.27 -18.59
N LEU A 63 6.95 -1.04 -19.57
CA LEU A 63 6.48 -2.40 -19.83
C LEU A 63 6.81 -3.33 -18.65
N PRO A 64 6.06 -4.43 -18.46
CA PRO A 64 6.39 -5.47 -17.49
C PRO A 64 7.79 -6.04 -17.76
N ALA A 65 8.43 -6.60 -16.72
CA ALA A 65 9.76 -7.19 -16.90
C ALA A 65 9.74 -8.33 -17.93
N GLU A 66 10.75 -8.37 -18.80
CA GLU A 66 10.91 -9.42 -19.81
C GLU A 66 11.45 -10.75 -19.24
N GLU A 67 12.08 -10.70 -18.05
CA GLU A 67 12.67 -11.88 -17.40
C GLU A 67 11.61 -12.87 -16.91
N VAL A 68 11.85 -14.17 -17.10
CA VAL A 68 10.94 -15.25 -16.68
C VAL A 68 11.70 -16.30 -15.84
N PRO A 69 11.44 -16.40 -14.51
CA PRO A 69 10.56 -15.53 -13.71
C PRO A 69 11.22 -14.18 -13.35
N PRO A 70 10.44 -13.10 -13.17
CA PRO A 70 10.99 -11.82 -12.73
C PRO A 70 11.53 -11.91 -11.29
N GLU A 71 12.50 -11.06 -10.95
CA GLU A 71 13.09 -11.05 -9.62
C GLU A 71 12.10 -10.60 -8.54
N LEU A 72 11.28 -9.60 -8.82
CA LEU A 72 10.27 -9.05 -7.90
C LEU A 72 8.85 -9.36 -8.39
N PRO A 73 7.83 -9.34 -7.50
CA PRO A 73 6.44 -9.33 -7.92
C PRO A 73 6.17 -8.21 -8.92
N GLU A 74 5.42 -8.49 -9.97
CA GLU A 74 5.03 -7.48 -10.97
C GLU A 74 3.86 -6.60 -10.46
N PRO A 75 3.85 -5.30 -10.76
CA PRO A 75 2.72 -4.42 -10.53
C PRO A 75 1.56 -4.74 -11.49
N ALA A 76 0.44 -4.00 -11.35
CA ALA A 76 -0.71 -4.18 -12.23
C ALA A 76 -0.37 -3.76 -13.67
N LEU A 77 -0.61 -4.68 -14.60
CA LEU A 77 -0.41 -4.51 -16.03
C LEU A 77 -1.63 -3.85 -16.69
N GLY A 78 -1.38 -2.92 -17.61
CA GLY A 78 -2.41 -2.28 -18.43
C GLY A 78 -3.12 -1.13 -17.73
N ILE A 79 -2.43 -0.41 -16.83
CA ILE A 79 -3.02 0.75 -16.14
C ILE A 79 -3.44 1.85 -17.13
N ASN A 80 -2.78 1.96 -18.28
CA ASN A 80 -3.08 2.89 -19.35
C ASN A 80 -4.40 2.56 -20.06
N PHE A 81 -4.80 1.29 -20.15
CA PHE A 81 -6.00 0.88 -20.89
C PHE A 81 -7.30 1.47 -20.31
N ALA A 82 -7.38 1.58 -18.98
CA ALA A 82 -8.56 2.12 -18.31
C ALA A 82 -8.57 3.66 -18.21
N ARG A 83 -7.49 4.35 -18.60
CA ARG A 83 -7.31 5.80 -18.33
C ARG A 83 -8.45 6.65 -18.88
N ASP A 84 -8.78 6.46 -20.15
CA ASP A 84 -9.80 7.28 -20.85
C ASP A 84 -11.21 6.69 -20.72
N GLY A 85 -11.36 5.53 -20.08
CA GLY A 85 -12.64 4.84 -19.87
C GLY A 85 -13.38 5.24 -18.59
N MET A 86 -12.79 6.11 -17.74
CA MET A 86 -13.40 6.57 -16.49
C MET A 86 -12.92 7.97 -16.10
N GLN A 87 -13.49 8.53 -15.02
CA GLN A 87 -13.03 9.83 -14.52
C GLN A 87 -11.59 9.72 -14.02
N GLU A 88 -10.76 10.73 -14.30
CA GLU A 88 -9.35 10.75 -13.92
C GLU A 88 -9.13 10.44 -12.43
N LYS A 89 -9.97 10.99 -11.54
CA LYS A 89 -9.89 10.71 -10.09
C LYS A 89 -10.19 9.26 -9.73
N GLU A 90 -11.10 8.61 -10.46
CA GLU A 90 -11.43 7.19 -10.26
C GLU A 90 -10.29 6.31 -10.78
N TRP A 91 -9.71 6.67 -11.93
CA TRP A 91 -8.53 6.01 -12.48
C TRP A 91 -7.32 6.11 -11.55
N LEU A 92 -6.98 7.31 -11.06
CA LEU A 92 -5.89 7.51 -10.11
C LEU A 92 -6.11 6.72 -8.81
N ALA A 93 -7.36 6.66 -8.33
CA ALA A 93 -7.71 5.87 -7.16
C ALA A 93 -7.54 4.36 -7.40
N LEU A 94 -7.91 3.87 -8.60
CA LEU A 94 -7.70 2.48 -9.01
C LEU A 94 -6.20 2.14 -9.05
N VAL A 95 -5.39 2.98 -9.71
CA VAL A 95 -3.93 2.81 -9.77
C VAL A 95 -3.33 2.83 -8.37
N ALA A 96 -3.80 3.70 -7.47
CA ALA A 96 -3.35 3.76 -6.08
C ALA A 96 -3.61 2.45 -5.31
N VAL A 97 -4.80 1.86 -5.44
CA VAL A 97 -5.12 0.58 -4.79
C VAL A 97 -4.22 -0.55 -5.27
N HIS A 98 -3.99 -0.64 -6.59
CA HIS A 98 -3.08 -1.64 -7.15
C HIS A 98 -1.63 -1.40 -6.71
N SER A 99 -1.22 -0.15 -6.59
CA SER A 99 0.10 0.25 -6.08
C SER A 99 0.30 -0.16 -4.62
N ASP A 100 -0.70 0.07 -3.76
CA ASP A 100 -0.67 -0.36 -2.35
C ASP A 100 -0.51 -1.89 -2.23
N ALA A 101 -1.25 -2.65 -3.05
CA ALA A 101 -1.15 -4.11 -3.08
C ALA A 101 0.23 -4.60 -3.56
N TRP A 102 0.77 -3.96 -4.60
CA TRP A 102 2.10 -4.29 -5.12
C TRP A 102 3.20 -4.03 -4.09
N LEU A 103 3.17 -2.89 -3.40
CA LEU A 103 4.14 -2.55 -2.37
C LEU A 103 4.14 -3.54 -1.18
N LEU A 104 2.95 -4.01 -0.78
CA LEU A 104 2.83 -5.09 0.20
C LEU A 104 3.46 -6.38 -0.33
N SER A 105 3.17 -6.76 -1.58
CA SER A 105 3.74 -7.95 -2.22
C SER A 105 5.27 -7.92 -2.24
N VAL A 106 5.88 -6.82 -2.69
CA VAL A 106 7.34 -6.63 -2.74
C VAL A 106 7.95 -6.70 -1.35
N SER A 107 7.33 -6.05 -0.36
CA SER A 107 7.84 -6.02 1.02
C SER A 107 7.84 -7.42 1.65
N PHE A 108 6.78 -8.21 1.43
CA PHE A 108 6.68 -9.56 1.96
C PHE A 108 7.46 -10.60 1.13
N TYR A 109 7.70 -10.35 -0.16
CA TYR A 109 8.67 -11.09 -0.95
C TYR A 109 10.07 -10.99 -0.33
N PHE A 110 10.53 -9.78 -0.02
CA PHE A 110 11.80 -9.58 0.67
C PHE A 110 11.81 -10.23 2.05
N GLY A 111 10.75 -10.05 2.84
CA GLY A 111 10.64 -10.72 4.14
C GLY A 111 10.78 -12.25 4.03
N ALA A 112 10.15 -12.88 3.04
CA ALA A 112 10.31 -14.31 2.80
C ALA A 112 11.74 -14.67 2.34
N ARG A 113 12.31 -13.92 1.39
CA ARG A 113 13.67 -14.14 0.85
C ARG A 113 14.74 -14.01 1.93
N PHE A 114 14.53 -13.16 2.94
CA PHE A 114 15.49 -12.91 4.01
C PHE A 114 15.18 -13.64 5.32
N GLY A 115 14.21 -14.56 5.30
CA GLY A 115 13.96 -15.46 6.44
C GLY A 115 13.24 -14.81 7.61
N PHE A 116 12.41 -13.78 7.38
CA PHE A 116 11.63 -13.13 8.44
C PHE A 116 10.71 -14.13 9.11
N ASP A 117 10.79 -14.18 10.44
CA ASP A 117 9.92 -15.03 11.23
C ASP A 117 8.52 -14.40 11.42
N ARG A 118 7.70 -15.01 12.26
CA ARG A 118 6.35 -14.49 12.56
C ARG A 118 6.38 -13.11 13.20
N ALA A 119 7.34 -12.85 14.10
CA ALA A 119 7.47 -11.58 14.81
C ALA A 119 7.94 -10.48 13.85
N ASP A 120 8.92 -10.77 12.99
CA ASP A 120 9.43 -9.84 11.98
C ASP A 120 8.33 -9.41 11.00
N ARG A 121 7.59 -10.38 10.45
CA ARG A 121 6.46 -10.10 9.54
C ARG A 121 5.38 -9.25 10.21
N LYS A 122 5.06 -9.53 11.47
CA LYS A 122 4.11 -8.73 12.25
C LYS A 122 4.62 -7.31 12.47
N ARG A 123 5.91 -7.17 12.80
CA ARG A 123 6.55 -5.87 13.03
C ARG A 123 6.57 -5.03 11.75
N LEU A 124 6.99 -5.61 10.63
CA LEU A 124 6.98 -4.96 9.32
C LEU A 124 5.57 -4.46 8.96
N PHE A 125 4.56 -5.34 9.06
CA PHE A 125 3.18 -4.98 8.74
C PHE A 125 2.68 -3.80 9.58
N ASN A 126 2.94 -3.80 10.89
CA ASN A 126 2.54 -2.71 11.77
C ASN A 126 3.17 -1.39 11.36
N MET A 127 4.48 -1.38 11.07
CA MET A 127 5.19 -0.17 10.64
C MET A 127 4.69 0.37 9.30
N MET A 128 4.37 -0.52 8.35
CA MET A 128 3.76 -0.11 7.08
C MET A 128 2.37 0.49 7.29
N ASN A 129 1.57 -0.10 8.19
CA ASN A 129 0.18 0.28 8.47
C ASN A 129 0.05 1.53 9.36
N ASP A 130 1.16 2.02 9.94
CA ASP A 130 1.21 3.33 10.60
C ASP A 130 1.20 4.50 9.60
N LEU A 131 1.45 4.23 8.31
CA LEU A 131 1.36 5.19 7.22
C LEU A 131 -0.02 5.12 6.55
N PRO A 132 -0.57 6.24 6.05
CA PRO A 132 -1.73 6.18 5.19
C PRO A 132 -1.38 5.42 3.91
N THR A 133 -2.33 4.67 3.38
CA THR A 133 -2.22 4.07 2.05
C THR A 133 -2.07 5.15 0.97
N ILE A 134 -1.51 4.79 -0.18
CA ILE A 134 -1.46 5.69 -1.34
C ILE A 134 -2.88 6.10 -1.73
N TYR A 135 -3.82 5.15 -1.70
CA TYR A 135 -5.23 5.43 -1.94
C TYR A 135 -5.77 6.52 -1.00
N GLU A 136 -5.52 6.44 0.31
CA GLU A 136 -5.99 7.44 1.28
C GLU A 136 -5.35 8.82 1.07
N VAL A 137 -4.11 8.85 0.57
CA VAL A 137 -3.41 10.10 0.21
C VAL A 137 -4.06 10.72 -1.02
N VAL A 138 -4.20 9.96 -2.11
CA VAL A 138 -4.75 10.40 -3.40
C VAL A 138 -6.22 10.84 -3.26
N THR A 139 -7.03 10.11 -2.50
CA THR A 139 -8.45 10.45 -2.27
C THR A 139 -8.66 11.51 -1.18
N GLY A 140 -7.60 11.92 -0.48
CA GLY A 140 -7.67 12.91 0.60
C GLY A 140 -8.34 12.41 1.89
N VAL A 141 -8.62 11.11 2.02
CA VAL A 141 -9.17 10.50 3.24
C VAL A 141 -8.19 10.62 4.41
N ALA A 142 -6.88 10.57 4.15
CA ALA A 142 -5.84 10.72 5.17
C ALA A 142 -5.93 12.07 5.91
N LYS A 143 -6.23 13.16 5.19
CA LYS A 143 -6.39 14.51 5.77
C LYS A 143 -7.58 14.59 6.74
N LYS A 144 -8.64 13.79 6.52
CA LYS A 144 -9.80 13.71 7.42
C LYS A 144 -9.46 12.95 8.71
N LYS A 145 -8.77 11.81 8.61
CA LYS A 145 -8.36 11.01 9.79
C LYS A 145 -7.44 11.76 10.77
N VAL A 146 -6.53 12.60 10.26
CA VAL A 146 -5.67 13.44 11.12
C VAL A 146 -6.47 14.52 11.85
N LYS A 147 -7.46 15.12 11.18
CA LYS A 147 -8.36 16.12 11.78
C LYS A 147 -9.27 15.51 12.85
N ASP A 148 -9.72 14.28 12.67
CA ASP A 148 -10.57 13.61 13.67
C ASP A 148 -9.75 13.16 14.89
N LYS A 149 -8.54 12.61 14.72
CA LYS A 149 -7.65 12.25 15.85
C LYS A 149 -7.25 13.45 16.71
N SER A 150 -7.07 14.64 16.13
CA SER A 150 -6.71 15.84 16.90
C SER A 150 -7.87 16.44 17.71
N THR A 151 -9.11 16.01 17.47
CA THR A 151 -10.28 16.47 18.24
C THR A 151 -10.62 15.63 19.47
N VAL A 152 -9.95 14.48 19.69
CA VAL A 152 -10.31 13.51 20.74
C VAL A 152 -9.40 13.53 21.97
N SER A 153 -8.31 14.31 21.98
CA SER A 153 -7.40 14.38 23.14
C SER A 153 -7.42 15.73 23.85
N ASN A 154 -8.49 15.99 24.61
CA ASN A 154 -8.45 16.90 25.77
C ASN A 154 -9.69 16.70 26.65
N HIS A 155 -9.65 15.71 27.53
CA HIS A 155 -10.21 15.83 28.87
C HIS A 155 -9.56 14.80 29.80
N SER A 156 -8.56 15.27 30.55
CA SER A 156 -8.15 14.60 31.77
C SER A 156 -9.25 14.78 32.82
N SER A 157 -9.77 13.67 33.36
CA SER A 157 -10.32 13.66 34.71
C SER A 157 -10.24 12.25 35.30
N ASN A 158 -9.35 12.12 36.26
CA ASN A 158 -9.33 11.03 37.24
C ASN A 158 -10.67 11.00 38.01
N LYS A 159 -11.34 9.83 38.08
CA LYS A 159 -12.09 9.43 39.30
C LYS A 159 -12.50 7.94 39.32
N SER A 160 -11.84 7.22 40.24
CA SER A 160 -12.31 6.13 41.13
C SER A 160 -13.57 5.29 40.82
N LYS A 161 -13.35 3.97 40.71
CA LYS A 161 -14.07 2.79 41.30
C LYS A 161 -15.55 2.93 41.70
N SER A 162 -16.41 2.06 41.15
CA SER A 162 -16.89 0.82 41.82
C SER A 162 -17.62 -0.06 40.79
N ASN A 163 -17.35 -1.37 40.74
CA ASN A 163 -18.01 -2.32 39.85
C ASN A 163 -18.75 -3.35 40.71
N SER A 164 -20.04 -3.55 40.47
CA SER A 164 -20.82 -4.62 41.08
C SER A 164 -21.83 -5.19 40.10
N LYS A 165 -21.74 -6.52 39.99
CA LYS A 165 -22.70 -7.51 39.49
C LYS A 165 -22.88 -7.67 37.98
N ALA A 166 -22.35 -8.82 37.55
CA ALA A 166 -22.75 -9.58 36.38
C ALA A 166 -24.25 -9.85 36.34
N VAL A 167 -24.84 -9.68 35.16
CA VAL A 167 -26.07 -10.36 34.75
C VAL A 167 -25.83 -10.91 33.34
N LEU A 168 -25.86 -12.25 33.29
CA LEU A 168 -25.77 -13.10 32.12
C LEU A 168 -27.06 -12.94 31.29
N LEU A 169 -26.97 -12.50 30.04
CA LEU A 169 -28.08 -12.60 29.09
C LEU A 169 -27.67 -13.55 27.96
N LYS A 170 -28.37 -14.69 27.95
CA LYS A 170 -28.30 -15.77 26.96
C LYS A 170 -28.65 -15.24 25.57
N THR A 171 -27.80 -15.48 24.58
CA THR A 171 -28.17 -15.36 23.17
C THR A 171 -28.55 -16.73 22.64
N SER A 172 -29.80 -16.85 22.21
CA SER A 172 -30.35 -18.00 21.48
C SER A 172 -29.79 -18.05 20.07
N SER A 173 -29.30 -19.22 19.68
CA SER A 173 -28.79 -19.57 18.35
C SER A 173 -29.89 -19.52 17.28
N VAL A 174 -29.61 -18.85 16.16
CA VAL A 174 -30.42 -18.89 14.93
C VAL A 174 -29.87 -20.01 14.03
N PRO A 175 -30.70 -20.91 13.47
CA PRO A 175 -30.23 -21.96 12.58
C PRO A 175 -30.06 -21.47 11.12
N HIS A 176 -29.00 -21.98 10.49
CA HIS A 176 -28.60 -21.78 9.10
C HIS A 176 -29.54 -22.55 8.15
N PRO A 177 -29.99 -21.98 7.01
CA PRO A 177 -30.71 -22.75 6.00
C PRO A 177 -29.74 -23.49 5.07
N SER A 178 -30.08 -24.75 4.79
CA SER A 178 -29.42 -25.64 3.81
C SER A 178 -29.82 -25.24 2.39
N LEU A 179 -28.83 -25.14 1.50
CA LEU A 179 -29.05 -25.03 0.05
C LEU A 179 -29.41 -26.41 -0.52
N LYS A 180 -30.43 -26.44 -1.38
CA LYS A 180 -30.68 -27.51 -2.34
C LYS A 180 -29.80 -27.32 -3.57
#